data_AF-A0ABD0SXC1-F1
#
_entry.id   AF-A0ABD0SXC1-F1
#
_cell.length_a   1.000
_cell.length_b   1.000
_cell.length_c   1.000
_cell.angle_alpha   90.00
_cell.angle_beta   90.00
_cell.angle_gamma   90.00
#
_symmetry.space_group_name_H-M   'P 1'
#
loop_
_entity.id
_entity.type
_entity.pdbx_description
1 polymer ?
#
loop_
_entity_poly.entity_id
_entity_poly.type
_entity_poly.pdbx_seq_one_letter_code
_entity_poly.pdbx_strand_id
1 'polypeptide(L)'
;MEEEIHEELLFARTLETDTKGESIFNVLMATDGAPAMVGRYGGFISHLKRIIPGLTAIHCVIHRQHLVAKNLSDRLNQSLHFVIKTVNKIKSSALNTRLFAQLCDENDEDFQRLLLHTEVRWLSKGACLTRFYSVFDSVLEFLESRDPDLKDKLIKFKADIAYLTDLFKKFNDINLQLQGDSLNLIKTKGIISAFLGKLKLMKQNISRREFSQFPNLSQVECIDEDIHTYSQHLSALHDDFKTRFEDILTMDIPGWIINPFEETEVANVVLQEELLELSTNEELKVKFRKGYQIFWLQAEIPEKYPRLWEIARKFLIAFPSSYLVERSFSAVTNLLTKKRSKLNITERGDLRLLLTKIKPNIDRLLTLHQIHPSH
;
A
#
# COMPACT_ATOMS: atom_id res chain seq x y z
N MET A 1 -2.27 28.58 -10.93
CA MET A 1 -2.25 27.11 -10.75
C MET A 1 -2.19 26.85 -9.26
N GLU A 2 -3.05 25.96 -8.76
CA GLU A 2 -2.92 25.48 -7.38
C GLU A 2 -1.58 24.73 -7.26
N GLU A 3 -0.81 25.01 -6.22
CA GLU A 3 0.52 24.40 -5.92
C GLU A 3 0.35 22.96 -5.38
N GLU A 4 -0.57 22.19 -5.97
CA GLU A 4 -0.99 20.87 -5.51
C GLU A 4 -0.97 19.84 -6.65
N ILE A 5 -0.49 18.63 -6.35
CA ILE A 5 -0.61 17.49 -7.25
C ILE A 5 -2.01 16.90 -7.05
N HIS A 6 -2.79 16.88 -8.14
CA HIS A 6 -4.08 16.22 -8.18
C HIS A 6 -3.97 14.86 -8.85
N GLU A 7 -4.37 13.84 -8.11
CA GLU A 7 -4.42 12.44 -8.53
C GLU A 7 -5.84 12.11 -8.99
N GLU A 8 -6.02 11.80 -10.28
CA GLU A 8 -7.35 11.62 -10.87
C GLU A 8 -7.46 10.33 -11.70
N LEU A 9 -8.59 9.63 -11.55
CA LEU A 9 -8.94 8.52 -12.44
C LEU A 9 -9.37 9.09 -13.80
N LEU A 10 -8.54 8.90 -14.82
CA LEU A 10 -8.83 9.40 -16.17
C LEU A 10 -9.96 8.61 -16.84
N PHE A 11 -9.82 7.29 -16.89
CA PHE A 11 -10.81 6.38 -17.49
C PHE A 11 -10.69 4.97 -16.92
N ALA A 12 -11.76 4.20 -17.07
CA ALA A 12 -11.77 2.75 -16.89
C ALA A 12 -12.40 2.14 -18.16
N ARG A 13 -11.78 1.11 -18.73
CA ARG A 13 -12.27 0.49 -19.97
C ARG A 13 -12.31 -1.03 -19.83
N THR A 14 -13.35 -1.64 -20.35
CA THR A 14 -13.43 -3.09 -20.52
C THR A 14 -12.54 -3.50 -21.68
N LEU A 15 -11.66 -4.49 -21.47
CA LEU A 15 -10.89 -5.10 -22.55
C LEU A 15 -11.73 -6.22 -23.17
N GLU A 16 -12.03 -6.11 -24.46
CA GLU A 16 -12.93 -7.05 -25.16
C GLU A 16 -12.21 -8.30 -25.70
N THR A 17 -10.89 -8.24 -25.90
CA THR A 17 -10.15 -9.25 -26.67
C THR A 17 -9.05 -9.93 -25.86
N ASP A 18 -8.01 -9.20 -25.45
CA ASP A 18 -6.90 -9.75 -24.67
C ASP A 18 -6.28 -8.72 -23.71
N THR A 19 -5.41 -9.22 -22.83
CA THR A 19 -4.63 -8.41 -21.87
C THR A 19 -3.19 -8.20 -22.37
N LYS A 20 -2.92 -8.21 -23.68
CA LYS A 20 -1.57 -8.01 -24.20
C LYS A 20 -1.18 -6.54 -24.10
N GLY A 21 0.12 -6.31 -23.93
CA GLY A 21 0.64 -4.97 -23.74
C GLY A 21 0.38 -4.00 -24.89
N GLU A 22 0.32 -4.47 -26.13
CA GLU A 22 0.08 -3.63 -27.31
C GLU A 22 -1.27 -2.89 -27.29
N SER A 23 -2.25 -3.38 -26.53
CA SER A 23 -3.60 -2.82 -26.43
C SER A 23 -3.76 -1.71 -25.36
N ILE A 24 -2.71 -1.41 -24.58
CA ILE A 24 -2.75 -0.54 -23.39
C ILE A 24 -1.93 0.75 -23.69
N PHE A 25 -2.38 1.93 -23.26
CA PHE A 25 -2.01 3.25 -23.83
C PHE A 25 -0.82 4.00 -23.14
N ASN A 26 -0.26 5.05 -23.78
CA ASN A 26 0.94 5.85 -23.40
C ASN A 26 0.91 6.62 -22.06
N VAL A 27 2.11 6.81 -21.45
CA VAL A 27 2.55 7.72 -20.33
C VAL A 27 3.16 6.96 -19.12
N LEU A 28 4.02 7.64 -18.32
CA LEU A 28 4.69 7.17 -17.07
C LEU A 28 3.73 6.37 -16.17
N MET A 29 4.15 5.18 -15.73
CA MET A 29 3.19 4.19 -15.20
C MET A 29 3.77 3.35 -14.05
N ALA A 30 2.95 3.20 -13.01
CA ALA A 30 3.09 2.13 -12.03
C ALA A 30 2.27 0.90 -12.45
N THR A 31 2.85 -0.30 -12.34
CA THR A 31 2.17 -1.56 -12.65
C THR A 31 2.26 -2.53 -11.48
N ASP A 32 1.38 -3.52 -11.41
CA ASP A 32 1.41 -4.59 -10.43
C ASP A 32 2.56 -5.60 -10.62
N GLY A 33 3.35 -5.44 -11.69
CA GLY A 33 4.45 -6.32 -12.06
C GLY A 33 4.02 -7.61 -12.76
N ALA A 34 2.77 -7.70 -13.22
CA ALA A 34 2.31 -8.86 -13.98
C ALA A 34 3.15 -9.06 -15.27
N PRO A 35 3.40 -10.31 -15.70
CA PRO A 35 4.20 -10.58 -16.91
C PRO A 35 3.70 -9.86 -18.16
N ALA A 36 2.37 -9.69 -18.30
CA ALA A 36 1.77 -8.91 -19.38
C ALA A 36 2.15 -7.41 -19.36
N MET A 37 2.53 -6.87 -18.20
CA MET A 37 2.92 -5.48 -18.01
C MET A 37 4.44 -5.29 -18.11
N VAL A 38 5.23 -6.13 -17.43
CA VAL A 38 6.70 -5.97 -17.30
C VAL A 38 7.53 -6.92 -18.16
N GLY A 39 6.89 -7.85 -18.88
CA GLY A 39 7.58 -8.86 -19.69
C GLY A 39 8.57 -8.27 -20.68
N ARG A 40 9.77 -8.84 -20.78
CA ARG A 40 10.90 -8.30 -21.54
C ARG A 40 10.61 -8.09 -23.04
N TYR A 41 9.83 -8.98 -23.66
CA TYR A 41 9.58 -8.96 -25.10
C TYR A 41 8.15 -8.57 -25.46
N GLY A 42 7.16 -9.17 -24.79
CA GLY A 42 5.73 -8.94 -25.02
C GLY A 42 5.00 -8.19 -23.90
N GLY A 43 5.73 -7.70 -22.89
CA GLY A 43 5.15 -6.91 -21.81
C GLY A 43 4.89 -5.47 -22.26
N PHE A 44 3.81 -4.89 -21.75
CA PHE A 44 3.38 -3.54 -22.11
C PHE A 44 4.50 -2.48 -22.01
N ILE A 45 5.19 -2.43 -20.87
CA ILE A 45 6.28 -1.47 -20.63
C ILE A 45 7.38 -1.63 -21.67
N SER A 46 7.68 -2.85 -22.11
CA SER A 46 8.71 -3.12 -23.11
C SER A 46 8.31 -2.60 -24.50
N HIS A 47 7.03 -2.66 -24.86
CA HIS A 47 6.53 -2.03 -26.08
C HIS A 47 6.56 -0.50 -25.95
N LEU A 48 6.10 0.04 -24.82
CA LEU A 48 6.02 1.48 -24.62
C LEU A 48 7.40 2.13 -24.59
N LYS A 49 8.42 1.48 -24.03
CA LYS A 49 9.82 1.95 -24.07
C LYS A 49 10.39 2.05 -25.49
N ARG A 50 9.88 1.30 -26.47
CA ARG A 50 10.30 1.43 -27.87
C ARG A 50 9.75 2.70 -28.52
N ILE A 51 8.55 3.11 -28.11
CA ILE A 51 7.88 4.34 -28.58
C ILE A 51 8.40 5.56 -27.81
N ILE A 52 8.64 5.40 -26.50
CA ILE A 52 9.10 6.44 -25.57
C ILE A 52 10.37 5.95 -24.86
N PRO A 53 11.56 6.12 -25.46
CA PRO A 53 12.83 5.64 -24.89
C PRO A 53 13.13 6.18 -23.48
N GLY A 54 12.61 7.35 -23.13
CA GLY A 54 12.76 7.98 -21.81
C GLY A 54 11.77 7.51 -20.73
N LEU A 55 10.92 6.52 -21.01
CA LEU A 55 9.91 6.05 -20.06
C LEU A 55 10.54 5.34 -18.84
N THR A 56 10.28 5.89 -17.66
CA THR A 56 10.49 5.18 -16.38
C THR A 56 9.21 4.45 -15.99
N ALA A 57 9.32 3.16 -15.70
CA ALA A 57 8.23 2.35 -15.19
C ALA A 57 8.60 1.83 -13.82
N ILE A 58 7.65 1.88 -12.89
CA ILE A 58 7.86 1.50 -11.50
C ILE A 58 6.93 0.33 -11.20
N HIS A 59 7.46 -0.72 -10.58
CA HIS A 59 6.60 -1.78 -10.06
C HIS A 59 6.04 -1.33 -8.71
N CYS A 60 4.72 -1.38 -8.61
CA CYS A 60 3.94 -0.86 -7.53
C CYS A 60 4.45 -1.30 -6.16
N VAL A 61 4.81 -0.32 -5.32
CA VAL A 61 5.44 -0.54 -4.01
C VAL A 61 4.55 -1.30 -3.04
N ILE A 62 3.25 -1.09 -3.17
CA ILE A 62 2.18 -1.77 -2.47
C ILE A 62 2.16 -3.27 -2.82
N HIS A 63 2.17 -3.59 -4.12
CA HIS A 63 2.20 -4.97 -4.59
C HIS A 63 3.51 -5.67 -4.21
N ARG A 64 4.65 -4.98 -4.31
CA ARG A 64 5.95 -5.50 -3.85
C ARG A 64 5.94 -5.83 -2.37
N GLN A 65 5.45 -4.92 -1.52
CA GLN A 65 5.31 -5.16 -0.08
C GLN A 65 4.44 -6.38 0.20
N HIS A 66 3.32 -6.53 -0.53
CA HIS A 66 2.45 -7.69 -0.41
C HIS A 66 3.15 -8.99 -0.78
N LEU A 67 3.98 -8.99 -1.83
CA LEU A 67 4.80 -10.15 -2.20
C LEU A 67 5.77 -10.54 -1.10
N VAL A 68 6.42 -9.56 -0.45
CA VAL A 68 7.31 -9.85 0.69
C VAL A 68 6.53 -10.45 1.86
N ALA A 69 5.34 -9.92 2.17
CA ALA A 69 4.50 -10.43 3.25
C ALA A 69 3.99 -11.87 3.03
N LYS A 70 4.12 -12.43 1.82
CA LYS A 70 3.83 -13.85 1.53
C LYS A 70 5.01 -14.77 1.84
N ASN A 71 6.20 -14.24 2.09
CA ASN A 71 7.39 -15.03 2.42
C ASN A 71 7.30 -15.54 3.86
N LEU A 72 6.52 -16.61 4.07
CA LEU A 72 6.36 -17.31 5.34
C LEU A 72 7.09 -18.66 5.25
N SER A 73 7.70 -19.10 6.35
CA SER A 73 8.15 -20.49 6.49
C SER A 73 6.94 -21.43 6.53
N ASP A 74 7.15 -22.72 6.23
CA ASP A 74 6.06 -23.72 6.24
C ASP A 74 5.31 -23.74 7.58
N ARG A 75 6.04 -23.65 8.70
CA ARG A 75 5.48 -23.57 10.04
C ARG A 75 4.56 -22.35 10.22
N LEU A 76 5.04 -21.16 9.87
CA LEU A 76 4.26 -19.92 10.01
C LEU A 76 3.06 -19.90 9.05
N ASN A 77 3.24 -20.42 7.84
CA ASN A 77 2.15 -20.55 6.88
C ASN A 77 1.07 -21.52 7.39
N GLN A 78 1.47 -22.64 8.00
CA GLN A 78 0.55 -23.58 8.63
C GLN A 78 -0.25 -22.92 9.78
N SER A 79 0.42 -22.16 10.64
CA SER A 79 -0.23 -21.39 11.72
C SER A 79 -1.27 -20.39 11.17
N LEU A 80 -0.94 -19.68 10.09
CA LEU A 80 -1.88 -18.80 9.40
C LEU A 80 -3.07 -19.59 8.80
N HIS A 81 -2.83 -20.76 8.22
CA HIS A 81 -3.89 -21.61 7.68
C HIS A 81 -4.88 -22.09 8.75
N PHE A 82 -4.42 -22.37 9.98
CA PHE A 82 -5.34 -22.71 11.07
C PHE A 82 -6.27 -21.54 11.41
N VAL A 83 -5.75 -20.32 11.49
CA VAL A 83 -6.57 -19.11 11.68
C VAL A 83 -7.62 -18.98 10.58
N ILE A 84 -7.20 -19.09 9.31
CA ILE A 84 -8.11 -18.98 8.15
C ILE A 84 -9.18 -20.08 8.19
N LYS A 85 -8.80 -21.31 8.50
CA LYS A 85 -9.73 -22.44 8.62
C LYS A 85 -10.78 -22.18 9.71
N THR A 86 -10.36 -21.67 10.87
CA THR A 86 -11.26 -21.32 11.97
C THR A 86 -12.23 -20.21 11.59
N VAL A 87 -11.73 -19.11 11.00
CA VAL A 87 -12.55 -18.01 10.50
C VAL A 87 -13.58 -18.51 9.50
N ASN A 88 -13.16 -19.33 8.52
CA ASN A 88 -14.06 -19.90 7.53
C ASN A 88 -15.11 -20.81 8.17
N LYS A 89 -14.75 -21.61 9.18
CA LYS A 89 -15.69 -22.47 9.90
C LYS A 89 -16.75 -21.66 10.66
N ILE A 90 -16.36 -20.60 11.36
CA ILE A 90 -17.29 -19.69 12.07
C ILE A 90 -18.21 -18.99 11.06
N LYS A 91 -17.68 -18.59 9.91
CA LYS A 91 -18.43 -17.82 8.89
C LYS A 91 -19.15 -18.68 7.85
N SER A 92 -18.99 -20.00 7.90
CA SER A 92 -19.59 -20.96 6.96
C SER A 92 -21.11 -20.96 6.98
N SER A 93 -21.73 -20.59 8.11
CA SER A 93 -23.19 -20.49 8.24
C SER A 93 -23.61 -19.27 9.05
N ALA A 94 -24.78 -18.75 8.72
CA ALA A 94 -25.40 -17.65 9.46
C ALA A 94 -25.65 -18.02 10.93
N LEU A 95 -25.95 -19.30 11.20
CA LEU A 95 -26.12 -19.81 12.55
C LEU A 95 -24.81 -19.73 13.35
N ASN A 96 -23.70 -20.25 12.81
CA ASN A 96 -22.40 -20.21 13.49
C ASN A 96 -21.95 -18.76 13.73
N THR A 97 -22.17 -17.87 12.76
CA THR A 97 -21.85 -16.45 12.93
C THR A 97 -22.66 -15.81 14.04
N ARG A 98 -23.96 -16.14 14.16
CA ARG A 98 -24.83 -15.62 15.24
C ARG A 98 -24.44 -16.18 16.60
N LEU A 99 -24.18 -17.49 16.69
CA LEU A 99 -23.77 -18.14 17.94
C LEU A 99 -22.41 -17.63 18.42
N PHE A 100 -21.46 -17.41 17.50
CA PHE A 100 -20.17 -16.82 17.85
C PHE A 100 -20.32 -15.38 18.33
N ALA A 101 -21.15 -14.57 17.65
CA ALA A 101 -21.41 -13.21 18.08
C ALA A 101 -22.07 -13.13 19.46
N GLN A 102 -22.99 -14.06 19.77
CA GLN A 102 -23.59 -14.18 21.09
C GLN A 102 -22.56 -14.56 22.15
N LEU A 103 -21.70 -15.54 21.86
CA LEU A 103 -20.62 -15.93 22.78
C LEU A 103 -19.67 -14.75 23.07
N CYS A 104 -19.29 -14.00 22.03
CA CYS A 104 -18.47 -12.80 22.22
C CYS A 104 -19.17 -11.72 23.06
N ASP A 105 -20.49 -11.59 22.95
CA ASP A 105 -21.28 -10.66 23.77
C ASP A 105 -21.32 -11.13 25.24
N GLU A 106 -21.49 -12.44 25.46
CA GLU A 106 -21.47 -13.06 26.80
C GLU A 106 -20.09 -12.94 27.48
N ASN A 107 -19.01 -12.94 26.70
CA ASN A 107 -17.63 -12.80 27.18
C ASN A 107 -17.11 -11.34 27.20
N ASP A 108 -17.98 -10.34 26.98
CA ASP A 108 -17.63 -8.91 26.95
C ASP A 108 -16.48 -8.58 25.97
N GLU A 109 -16.44 -9.25 24.81
CA GLU A 109 -15.39 -9.08 23.81
C GLU A 109 -15.55 -7.78 22.99
N ASP A 110 -14.42 -7.13 22.68
CA ASP A 110 -14.39 -5.92 21.83
C ASP A 110 -14.95 -6.16 20.41
N PHE A 111 -14.97 -7.41 19.94
CA PHE A 111 -15.40 -7.76 18.59
C PHE A 111 -16.34 -8.96 18.53
N GLN A 112 -17.59 -8.69 18.19
CA GLN A 112 -18.61 -9.74 17.98
C GLN A 112 -18.50 -10.48 16.63
N ARG A 113 -17.62 -10.03 15.71
CA ARG A 113 -17.55 -10.59 14.34
C ARG A 113 -16.14 -10.62 13.76
N LEU A 114 -15.68 -11.81 13.40
CA LEU A 114 -14.44 -12.02 12.66
C LEU A 114 -14.50 -11.49 11.22
N LEU A 115 -13.36 -11.07 10.70
CA LEU A 115 -13.19 -10.65 9.30
C LEU A 115 -12.85 -11.86 8.44
N LEU A 116 -13.37 -11.92 7.20
CA LEU A 116 -12.93 -12.95 6.25
C LEU A 116 -11.54 -12.56 5.74
N HIS A 117 -10.67 -13.55 5.66
CA HIS A 117 -9.44 -13.43 4.90
C HIS A 117 -9.78 -13.40 3.40
N THR A 118 -9.22 -12.43 2.67
CA THR A 118 -9.22 -12.47 1.20
C THR A 118 -7.80 -12.26 0.70
N GLU A 119 -7.35 -13.10 -0.24
CA GLU A 119 -6.04 -12.95 -0.85
C GLU A 119 -5.92 -11.66 -1.66
N VAL A 120 -7.05 -11.15 -2.16
CA VAL A 120 -7.14 -9.99 -3.06
C VAL A 120 -7.09 -8.67 -2.29
N ARG A 121 -7.72 -8.56 -1.09
CA ARG A 121 -7.62 -7.35 -0.26
C ARG A 121 -6.53 -7.53 0.78
N TRP A 122 -5.31 -7.29 0.37
CA TRP A 122 -4.07 -7.33 1.15
C TRP A 122 -4.12 -6.76 2.60
N LEU A 123 -4.76 -5.61 2.86
CA LEU A 123 -4.97 -5.08 4.23
C LEU A 123 -5.82 -5.99 5.14
N SER A 124 -6.60 -6.91 4.55
CA SER A 124 -7.50 -7.82 5.28
C SER A 124 -6.75 -8.86 6.11
N LYS A 125 -5.52 -9.24 5.74
CA LYS A 125 -4.74 -10.24 6.50
C LYS A 125 -4.42 -9.75 7.90
N GLY A 126 -3.80 -8.58 8.04
CA GLY A 126 -3.47 -8.03 9.35
C GLY A 126 -4.71 -7.69 10.16
N ALA A 127 -5.76 -7.11 9.55
CA ALA A 127 -7.00 -6.83 10.25
C ALA A 127 -7.72 -8.11 10.73
N CYS A 128 -7.68 -9.17 9.92
CA CYS A 128 -8.22 -10.49 10.28
C CYS A 128 -7.44 -11.09 11.46
N LEU A 129 -6.11 -11.09 11.42
CA LEU A 129 -5.27 -11.62 12.50
C LEU A 129 -5.46 -10.83 13.79
N THR A 130 -5.41 -9.49 13.74
CA THR A 130 -5.63 -8.63 14.92
C THR A 130 -6.96 -8.91 15.57
N ARG A 131 -8.04 -9.00 14.79
CA ARG A 131 -9.37 -9.29 15.35
C ARG A 131 -9.52 -10.73 15.81
N PHE A 132 -8.89 -11.68 15.13
CA PHE A 132 -8.92 -13.08 15.53
C PHE A 132 -8.21 -13.27 16.88
N TYR A 133 -7.04 -12.65 17.04
CA TYR A 133 -6.25 -12.78 18.26
C TYR A 133 -6.87 -12.03 19.44
N SER A 134 -7.58 -10.91 19.21
CA SER A 134 -8.26 -10.19 20.30
C SER A 134 -9.36 -11.00 20.97
N VAL A 135 -10.01 -11.92 20.23
CA VAL A 135 -11.08 -12.80 20.74
C VAL A 135 -10.62 -14.26 20.82
N PHE A 136 -9.32 -14.49 20.99
CA PHE A 136 -8.71 -15.81 20.85
C PHE A 136 -9.30 -16.83 21.82
N ASP A 137 -9.53 -16.44 23.08
CA ASP A 137 -10.06 -17.35 24.09
C ASP A 137 -11.52 -17.71 23.80
N SER A 138 -12.36 -16.74 23.40
CA SER A 138 -13.72 -17.01 22.88
C SER A 138 -13.72 -17.91 21.64
N VAL A 139 -12.71 -17.81 20.78
CA VAL A 139 -12.53 -18.74 19.64
C VAL A 139 -12.24 -20.16 20.14
N LEU A 140 -11.37 -20.33 21.13
CA LEU A 140 -11.07 -21.65 21.69
C LEU A 140 -12.31 -22.27 22.36
N GLU A 141 -13.08 -21.48 23.10
CA GLU A 141 -14.34 -21.90 23.71
C GLU A 141 -15.36 -22.30 22.63
N PHE A 142 -15.50 -21.50 21.57
CA PHE A 142 -16.41 -21.82 20.47
C PHE A 142 -16.06 -23.16 19.79
N LEU A 143 -14.78 -23.53 19.74
CA LEU A 143 -14.33 -24.77 19.10
C LEU A 143 -14.39 -26.00 20.03
N GLU A 144 -14.53 -25.83 21.34
CA GLU A 144 -14.42 -26.92 22.32
C GLU A 144 -15.29 -28.14 22.02
N SER A 145 -16.56 -27.92 21.68
CA SER A 145 -17.50 -29.00 21.30
C SER A 145 -17.65 -29.20 19.79
N ARG A 146 -16.99 -28.36 18.97
CA ARG A 146 -17.21 -28.28 17.51
C ARG A 146 -16.03 -28.73 16.66
N ASP A 147 -14.81 -28.57 17.16
CA ASP A 147 -13.56 -28.94 16.49
C ASP A 147 -12.39 -29.01 17.51
N PRO A 148 -12.35 -30.02 18.39
CA PRO A 148 -11.29 -30.16 19.39
C PRO A 148 -9.90 -30.19 18.74
N ASP A 149 -9.74 -30.88 17.61
CA ASP A 149 -8.47 -30.96 16.88
C ASP A 149 -7.97 -29.58 16.42
N LEU A 150 -8.88 -28.71 15.95
CA LEU A 150 -8.51 -27.36 15.54
C LEU A 150 -8.23 -26.46 16.74
N LYS A 151 -8.97 -26.61 17.85
CA LYS A 151 -8.69 -25.94 19.13
C LYS A 151 -7.28 -26.27 19.61
N ASP A 152 -6.91 -27.54 19.65
CA ASP A 152 -5.60 -28.00 20.11
C ASP A 152 -4.47 -27.47 19.22
N LYS A 153 -4.70 -27.40 17.90
CA LYS A 153 -3.76 -26.78 16.96
C LYS A 153 -3.59 -25.29 17.24
N LEU A 154 -4.67 -24.55 17.47
CA LEU A 154 -4.57 -23.12 17.79
C LEU A 154 -3.79 -22.88 19.09
N ILE A 155 -4.05 -23.69 20.13
CA ILE A 155 -3.31 -23.61 21.40
C ILE A 155 -1.83 -23.91 21.16
N LYS A 156 -1.52 -25.00 20.46
CA LYS A 156 -0.14 -25.40 20.15
C LYS A 156 0.63 -24.31 19.39
N PHE A 157 -0.03 -23.60 18.49
CA PHE A 157 0.58 -22.57 17.65
C PHE A 157 0.28 -21.13 18.13
N LYS A 158 -0.12 -20.93 19.41
CA LYS A 158 -0.50 -19.62 19.96
C LYS A 158 0.61 -18.57 19.81
N ALA A 159 1.87 -18.95 20.06
CA ALA A 159 3.03 -18.06 19.89
C ALA A 159 3.21 -17.61 18.42
N ASP A 160 3.08 -18.54 17.47
CA ASP A 160 3.19 -18.22 16.05
C ASP A 160 2.08 -17.26 15.60
N ILE A 161 0.85 -17.48 16.07
CA ILE A 161 -0.30 -16.62 15.75
C ILE A 161 -0.11 -15.23 16.37
N ALA A 162 0.41 -15.14 17.60
CA ALA A 162 0.73 -13.86 18.25
C ALA A 162 1.81 -13.08 17.46
N TYR A 163 2.90 -13.75 17.10
CA TYR A 163 3.96 -13.19 16.28
C TYR A 163 3.46 -12.69 14.92
N LEU A 164 2.67 -13.52 14.21
CA LEU A 164 2.08 -13.14 12.92
C LEU A 164 1.13 -11.96 13.08
N THR A 165 0.33 -11.92 14.15
CA THR A 165 -0.58 -10.80 14.41
C THR A 165 0.16 -9.48 14.55
N ASP A 166 1.24 -9.46 15.34
CA ASP A 166 2.07 -8.27 15.52
C ASP A 166 2.79 -7.85 14.24
N LEU A 167 3.36 -8.81 13.50
CA LEU A 167 4.09 -8.53 12.26
C LEU A 167 3.14 -8.01 11.16
N PHE A 168 1.99 -8.65 10.96
CA PHE A 168 1.03 -8.22 9.93
C PHE A 168 0.38 -6.87 10.28
N LYS A 169 0.26 -6.52 11.55
CA LYS A 169 -0.10 -5.14 11.95
C LYS A 169 0.94 -4.14 11.45
N LYS A 170 2.23 -4.42 11.61
CA LYS A 170 3.31 -3.55 11.09
C LYS A 170 3.32 -3.49 9.56
N PHE A 171 2.99 -4.59 8.87
CA PHE A 171 2.78 -4.58 7.42
C PHE A 171 1.60 -3.70 7.01
N ASN A 172 0.51 -3.70 7.78
CA ASN A 172 -0.60 -2.78 7.54
C ASN A 172 -0.19 -1.32 7.78
N ASP A 173 0.60 -1.03 8.81
CA ASP A 173 1.05 0.34 9.12
C ASP A 173 1.95 0.93 8.02
N ILE A 174 2.88 0.14 7.46
CA ILE A 174 3.70 0.60 6.31
C ILE A 174 2.85 0.75 5.05
N ASN A 175 1.92 -0.18 4.83
CA ASN A 175 1.01 -0.16 3.71
C ASN A 175 0.16 1.12 3.69
N LEU A 176 -0.39 1.53 4.83
CA LEU A 176 -1.12 2.80 4.96
C LEU A 176 -0.25 4.01 4.60
N GLN A 177 1.04 4.01 4.96
CA GLN A 177 1.98 5.06 4.55
C GLN A 177 2.25 5.06 3.03
N LEU A 178 2.22 3.89 2.40
CA LEU A 178 2.38 3.71 0.95
C LEU A 178 1.07 3.96 0.15
N GLN A 179 -0.03 4.28 0.82
CA GLN A 179 -1.34 4.57 0.22
C GLN A 179 -1.70 6.07 0.24
N GLY A 180 -0.84 6.96 0.74
CA GLY A 180 -1.19 8.38 0.87
C GLY A 180 -1.15 9.16 -0.45
N ASP A 181 -2.09 10.11 -0.63
CA ASP A 181 -2.25 10.95 -1.85
C ASP A 181 -1.10 11.96 -2.10
N SER A 182 0.02 11.84 -1.41
CA SER A 182 1.21 12.69 -1.58
C SER A 182 2.50 11.87 -1.65
N LEU A 183 2.36 10.57 -1.91
CA LEU A 183 3.45 9.62 -1.99
C LEU A 183 4.23 9.82 -3.28
N ASN A 184 5.51 10.14 -3.13
CA ASN A 184 6.45 10.25 -4.23
C ASN A 184 7.61 9.26 -4.00
N LEU A 185 8.58 9.20 -4.93
CA LEU A 185 9.70 8.26 -4.81
C LEU A 185 10.59 8.54 -3.61
N ILE A 186 10.72 9.82 -3.22
CA ILE A 186 11.56 10.23 -2.10
C ILE A 186 10.96 9.75 -0.77
N LYS A 187 9.67 10.01 -0.54
CA LYS A 187 8.93 9.49 0.62
C LYS A 187 8.93 7.97 0.64
N THR A 188 8.70 7.34 -0.52
CA THR A 188 8.74 5.87 -0.66
C THR A 188 10.07 5.31 -0.20
N LYS A 189 11.20 5.85 -0.71
CA LYS A 189 12.55 5.41 -0.29
C LYS A 189 12.72 5.53 1.23
N GLY A 190 12.29 6.65 1.82
CA GLY A 190 12.33 6.87 3.27
C GLY A 190 11.52 5.83 4.06
N ILE A 191 10.27 5.57 3.65
CA ILE A 191 9.37 4.60 4.31
C ILE A 191 9.96 3.19 4.26
N ILE A 192 10.41 2.73 3.08
CA ILE A 192 10.99 1.39 2.92
C ILE A 192 12.31 1.25 3.69
N SER A 193 13.18 2.27 3.65
CA SER A 193 14.45 2.26 4.37
C SER A 193 14.24 2.18 5.89
N ALA A 194 13.28 2.96 6.42
CA ALA A 194 12.92 2.92 7.84
C ALA A 194 12.37 1.54 8.23
N PHE A 195 11.54 0.92 7.39
CA PHE A 195 10.99 -0.40 7.68
C PHE A 195 12.06 -1.51 7.63
N LEU A 196 13.01 -1.46 6.70
CA LEU A 196 14.18 -2.35 6.69
C LEU A 196 15.00 -2.22 7.99
N GLY A 197 15.22 -0.99 8.45
CA GLY A 197 15.86 -0.73 9.74
C GLY A 197 15.07 -1.36 10.91
N LYS A 198 13.74 -1.23 10.90
CA LYS A 198 12.86 -1.88 11.89
C LYS A 198 12.95 -3.40 11.85
N LEU A 199 12.96 -4.05 10.68
CA LEU A 199 13.12 -5.51 10.55
C LEU A 199 14.43 -5.99 11.19
N LYS A 200 15.53 -5.28 10.91
CA LYS A 200 16.84 -5.58 11.51
C LYS A 200 16.80 -5.45 13.04
N LEU A 201 16.21 -4.38 13.56
CA LEU A 201 16.08 -4.17 15.01
C LEU A 201 15.21 -5.23 15.67
N MET A 202 14.07 -5.56 15.06
CA MET A 202 13.16 -6.61 15.55
C MET A 202 13.86 -7.97 15.62
N LYS A 203 14.67 -8.33 14.62
CA LYS A 203 15.47 -9.55 14.63
C LYS A 203 16.43 -9.59 15.81
N GLN A 204 17.16 -8.48 16.05
CA GLN A 204 18.11 -8.38 17.15
C GLN A 204 17.42 -8.50 18.52
N ASN A 205 16.28 -7.84 18.69
CA ASN A 205 15.55 -7.82 19.95
C ASN A 205 14.86 -9.17 20.25
N ILE A 206 14.19 -9.79 19.27
CA ILE A 206 13.65 -11.16 19.43
C ILE A 206 14.76 -12.14 19.83
N SER A 207 15.94 -12.05 19.19
CA SER A 207 17.07 -12.93 19.52
C SER A 207 17.58 -12.74 20.95
N ARG A 208 17.30 -11.60 21.59
CA ARG A 208 17.60 -11.30 22.99
C ARG A 208 16.42 -11.55 23.94
N ARG A 209 15.31 -12.11 23.42
CA ARG A 209 14.03 -12.30 24.14
C ARG A 209 13.39 -10.97 24.58
N GLU A 210 13.67 -9.90 23.87
CA GLU A 210 13.06 -8.57 24.07
C GLU A 210 11.87 -8.39 23.12
N PHE A 211 10.65 -8.52 23.65
CA PHE A 211 9.42 -8.53 22.86
C PHE A 211 8.62 -7.22 22.88
N SER A 212 9.22 -6.10 23.32
CA SER A 212 8.52 -4.80 23.40
C SER A 212 7.90 -4.35 22.07
N GLN A 213 8.44 -4.79 20.94
CA GLN A 213 7.94 -4.51 19.61
C GLN A 213 6.80 -5.46 19.17
N PHE A 214 6.56 -6.52 19.92
CA PHE A 214 5.61 -7.61 19.66
C PHE A 214 4.69 -7.78 20.89
N PRO A 215 3.72 -6.85 21.09
CA PRO A 215 2.90 -6.83 22.30
C PRO A 215 2.09 -8.13 22.51
N ASN A 216 1.57 -8.75 21.46
CA ASN A 216 0.84 -10.02 21.59
C ASN A 216 1.81 -11.16 21.93
N LEU A 217 2.97 -11.21 21.25
CA LEU A 217 3.98 -12.24 21.52
C LEU A 217 4.54 -12.15 22.94
N SER A 218 4.68 -10.93 23.47
CA SER A 218 5.20 -10.68 24.83
C SER A 218 4.35 -11.29 25.95
N GLN A 219 3.10 -11.64 25.64
CA GLN A 219 2.14 -12.25 26.57
C GLN A 219 2.12 -13.78 26.47
N VAL A 220 2.94 -14.38 25.60
CA VAL A 220 2.98 -15.82 25.35
C VAL A 220 4.38 -16.35 25.63
N GLU A 221 4.45 -17.52 26.27
CA GLU A 221 5.72 -18.21 26.46
C GLU A 221 6.32 -18.62 25.11
N CYS A 222 7.59 -18.28 24.88
CA CYS A 222 8.33 -18.60 23.66
C CYS A 222 9.53 -19.49 23.97
N ILE A 223 9.58 -20.66 23.34
CA ILE A 223 10.73 -21.58 23.44
C ILE A 223 11.85 -21.16 22.48
N ASP A 224 13.05 -21.69 22.66
CA ASP A 224 14.21 -21.33 21.82
C ASP A 224 13.97 -21.58 20.31
N GLU A 225 13.21 -22.63 19.98
CA GLU A 225 12.82 -22.94 18.60
C GLU A 225 11.98 -21.81 17.96
N ASP A 226 11.10 -21.18 18.75
CA ASP A 226 10.25 -20.06 18.31
C ASP A 226 11.13 -18.85 17.99
N ILE A 227 12.05 -18.53 18.90
CA ILE A 227 13.01 -17.42 18.73
C ILE A 227 13.84 -17.62 17.47
N HIS A 228 14.33 -18.83 17.25
CA HIS A 228 15.09 -19.18 16.06
C HIS A 228 14.24 -18.99 14.79
N THR A 229 13.01 -19.53 14.78
CA THR A 229 12.07 -19.44 13.66
C THR A 229 11.75 -17.98 13.31
N TYR A 230 11.42 -17.16 14.31
CA TYR A 230 11.05 -15.76 14.09
C TYR A 230 12.25 -14.90 13.66
N SER A 231 13.44 -15.16 14.20
CA SER A 231 14.68 -14.49 13.80
C SER A 231 15.07 -14.81 12.35
N GLN A 232 14.95 -16.07 11.95
CA GLN A 232 15.17 -16.49 10.55
C GLN A 232 14.16 -15.85 9.61
N HIS A 233 12.87 -15.87 9.97
CA HIS A 233 11.82 -15.27 9.18
C HIS A 233 12.03 -13.76 8.99
N LEU A 234 12.36 -13.02 10.06
CA LEU A 234 12.67 -11.58 9.95
C LEU A 234 13.89 -11.32 9.07
N SER A 235 14.88 -12.22 9.06
CA SER A 235 16.03 -12.14 8.14
C SER A 235 15.59 -12.34 6.70
N ALA A 236 14.80 -13.37 6.41
CA ALA A 236 14.30 -13.67 5.08
C ALA A 236 13.43 -12.51 4.53
N LEU A 237 12.57 -11.93 5.36
CA LEU A 237 11.79 -10.75 5.01
C LEU A 237 12.68 -9.54 4.68
N HIS A 238 13.67 -9.27 5.51
CA HIS A 238 14.60 -8.17 5.29
C HIS A 238 15.34 -8.32 3.96
N ASP A 239 15.81 -9.52 3.64
CA ASP A 239 16.53 -9.79 2.39
C ASP A 239 15.60 -9.70 1.18
N ASP A 240 14.36 -10.22 1.27
CA ASP A 240 13.37 -10.09 0.20
C ASP A 240 12.94 -8.62 -0.04
N PHE A 241 12.80 -7.82 1.03
CA PHE A 241 12.60 -6.36 0.89
C PHE A 241 13.77 -5.70 0.16
N LYS A 242 15.02 -6.04 0.52
CA LYS A 242 16.20 -5.48 -0.15
C LYS A 242 16.20 -5.81 -1.64
N THR A 243 15.95 -7.06 -2.01
CA THR A 243 15.93 -7.50 -3.40
C THR A 243 14.78 -6.85 -4.18
N ARG A 244 13.56 -6.86 -3.64
CA ARG A 244 12.38 -6.34 -4.37
C ARG A 244 12.32 -4.82 -4.47
N PHE A 245 13.02 -4.11 -3.58
CA PHE A 245 13.07 -2.65 -3.56
C PHE A 245 14.46 -2.09 -3.89
N GLU A 246 15.35 -2.91 -4.47
CA GLU A 246 16.72 -2.52 -4.79
C GLU A 246 16.78 -1.22 -5.61
N ASP A 247 15.93 -1.11 -6.62
CA ASP A 247 15.80 0.06 -7.49
C ASP A 247 15.41 1.35 -6.74
N ILE A 248 14.55 1.25 -5.72
CA ILE A 248 14.14 2.39 -4.88
C ILE A 248 15.22 2.71 -3.84
N LEU A 249 15.85 1.69 -3.26
CA LEU A 249 16.85 1.84 -2.21
C LEU A 249 18.18 2.41 -2.73
N THR A 250 18.59 1.97 -3.93
CA THR A 250 19.82 2.44 -4.60
C THR A 250 19.62 3.72 -5.40
N MET A 251 18.37 4.18 -5.55
CA MET A 251 18.02 5.41 -6.25
C MET A 251 18.82 6.60 -5.71
N ASP A 252 19.63 7.22 -6.56
CA ASP A 252 20.32 8.45 -6.21
C ASP A 252 19.36 9.64 -6.30
N ILE A 253 19.14 10.29 -5.17
CA ILE A 253 18.25 11.46 -5.05
C ILE A 253 19.17 12.63 -4.70
N PRO A 254 19.42 13.55 -5.65
CA PRO A 254 20.27 14.70 -5.38
C PRO A 254 19.79 15.49 -4.16
N GLY A 255 20.72 15.81 -3.25
CA GLY A 255 20.41 16.49 -1.98
C GLY A 255 19.68 17.82 -2.18
N TRP A 256 20.03 18.55 -3.25
CA TRP A 256 19.41 19.81 -3.61
C TRP A 256 17.91 19.70 -3.94
N ILE A 257 17.37 18.51 -4.24
CA ILE A 257 15.92 18.32 -4.41
C ILE A 257 15.21 18.44 -3.06
N ILE A 258 15.84 17.98 -1.99
CA ILE A 258 15.28 18.08 -0.63
C ILE A 258 15.55 19.45 -0.04
N ASN A 259 16.77 19.96 -0.22
CA ASN A 259 17.13 21.30 0.23
C ASN A 259 18.01 22.00 -0.82
N PRO A 260 17.42 22.80 -1.73
CA PRO A 260 18.19 23.51 -2.76
C PRO A 260 18.99 24.70 -2.22
N PHE A 261 18.85 25.05 -0.94
CA PHE A 261 19.52 26.18 -0.29
C PHE A 261 20.74 25.75 0.56
N GLU A 262 21.02 24.45 0.63
CA GLU A 262 22.24 23.92 1.24
C GLU A 262 23.34 23.72 0.18
N GLU A 263 24.60 23.85 0.61
CA GLU A 263 25.75 23.66 -0.25
C GLU A 263 25.78 22.20 -0.75
N THR A 264 25.59 22.03 -2.06
CA THR A 264 25.52 20.71 -2.68
C THR A 264 26.50 20.67 -3.85
N GLU A 265 27.44 19.72 -3.84
CA GLU A 265 28.30 19.48 -4.98
C GLU A 265 27.49 18.83 -6.11
N VAL A 266 27.46 19.48 -7.28
CA VAL A 266 26.82 18.95 -8.50
C VAL A 266 27.86 18.83 -9.58
N ALA A 267 28.09 17.62 -10.12
CA ALA A 267 29.13 17.39 -11.13
C ALA A 267 28.84 18.06 -12.49
N ASN A 268 27.56 18.32 -12.81
CA ASN A 268 27.15 18.91 -14.07
C ASN A 268 27.20 20.45 -14.00
N VAL A 269 28.17 21.05 -14.68
CA VAL A 269 28.39 22.51 -14.75
C VAL A 269 27.12 23.28 -15.13
N VAL A 270 26.32 22.72 -16.02
CA VAL A 270 25.10 23.35 -16.54
C VAL A 270 23.99 23.40 -15.48
N LEU A 271 24.01 22.50 -14.49
CA LEU A 271 23.11 22.54 -13.33
C LEU A 271 23.65 23.41 -12.20
N GLN A 272 24.98 23.61 -12.13
CA GLN A 272 25.60 24.44 -11.09
C GLN A 272 25.15 25.91 -11.19
N GLU A 273 25.02 26.46 -12.41
CA GLU A 273 24.54 27.83 -12.61
C GLU A 273 23.11 28.01 -12.08
N GLU A 274 22.15 27.18 -12.54
CA GLU A 274 20.77 27.23 -12.05
C GLU A 274 20.69 27.01 -10.53
N LEU A 275 21.50 26.12 -9.98
CA LEU A 275 21.51 25.83 -8.54
C LEU A 275 22.11 26.98 -7.72
N LEU A 276 23.13 27.67 -8.24
CA LEU A 276 23.71 28.85 -7.60
C LEU A 276 22.69 30.00 -7.56
N GLU A 277 22.01 30.25 -8.67
CA GLU A 277 20.95 31.25 -8.74
C GLU A 277 19.76 30.91 -7.83
N LEU A 278 19.38 29.62 -7.74
CA LEU A 278 18.31 29.16 -6.88
C LEU A 278 18.67 29.27 -5.39
N SER A 279 19.87 28.79 -5.01
CA SER A 279 20.33 28.73 -3.62
C SER A 279 20.56 30.11 -2.99
N THR A 280 20.83 31.13 -3.82
CA THR A 280 21.00 32.53 -3.38
C THR A 280 19.70 33.35 -3.43
N ASN A 281 18.60 32.78 -3.93
CA ASN A 281 17.32 33.48 -4.03
C ASN A 281 16.57 33.49 -2.69
N GLU A 282 16.73 34.58 -1.95
CA GLU A 282 16.09 34.78 -0.63
C GLU A 282 14.55 34.83 -0.69
N GLU A 283 13.94 35.25 -1.81
CA GLU A 283 12.48 35.23 -1.95
C GLU A 283 11.95 33.78 -2.02
N LEU A 284 12.59 32.95 -2.85
CA LEU A 284 12.25 31.53 -2.99
C LEU A 284 12.52 30.73 -1.71
N LYS A 285 13.53 31.12 -0.94
CA LYS A 285 13.86 30.53 0.37
C LYS A 285 12.73 30.70 1.39
N VAL A 286 12.01 31.82 1.35
CA VAL A 286 10.82 32.02 2.18
C VAL A 286 9.71 31.05 1.78
N LYS A 287 9.48 30.87 0.48
CA LYS A 287 8.45 29.96 -0.06
C LYS A 287 8.77 28.49 0.24
N PHE A 288 10.06 28.12 0.27
CA PHE A 288 10.54 26.78 0.63
C PHE A 288 10.15 26.33 2.04
N ARG A 289 9.87 27.26 2.97
CA ARG A 289 9.41 26.92 4.34
C ARG A 289 8.11 26.11 4.37
N LYS A 290 7.33 26.11 3.28
CA LYS A 290 6.14 25.26 3.13
C LYS A 290 6.46 23.79 2.79
N GLY A 291 7.73 23.46 2.56
CA GLY A 291 8.22 22.13 2.24
C GLY A 291 8.62 21.97 0.77
N TYR A 292 9.57 21.05 0.52
CA TYR A 292 10.18 20.85 -0.80
C TYR A 292 9.16 20.51 -1.89
N GLN A 293 8.11 19.73 -1.60
CA GLN A 293 7.12 19.33 -2.61
C GLN A 293 6.38 20.55 -3.17
N ILE A 294 5.81 21.38 -2.30
CA ILE A 294 5.08 22.60 -2.69
C ILE A 294 6.04 23.55 -3.40
N PHE A 295 7.27 23.68 -2.88
CA PHE A 295 8.29 24.53 -3.46
C PHE A 295 8.55 24.23 -4.94
N TRP A 296 8.80 22.97 -5.29
CA TRP A 296 9.11 22.57 -6.66
C TRP A 296 7.90 22.66 -7.60
N LEU A 297 6.67 22.67 -7.08
CA LEU A 297 5.43 22.76 -7.86
C LEU A 297 5.01 24.20 -8.16
N GLN A 298 5.76 25.19 -7.68
CA GLN A 298 5.50 26.60 -7.99
C GLN A 298 5.66 26.87 -9.49
N ALA A 299 4.72 27.66 -10.04
CA ALA A 299 4.66 27.95 -11.48
C ALA A 299 5.95 28.58 -12.04
N GLU A 300 6.66 29.36 -11.22
CA GLU A 300 7.89 30.05 -11.63
C GLU A 300 9.12 29.13 -11.70
N ILE A 301 9.09 27.96 -11.06
CA ILE A 301 10.26 27.06 -10.99
C ILE A 301 10.58 26.44 -12.36
N PRO A 302 9.62 25.88 -13.11
CA PRO A 302 9.89 25.37 -14.47
C PRO A 302 10.35 26.44 -15.45
N GLU A 303 9.97 27.71 -15.25
CA GLU A 303 10.34 28.82 -16.14
C GLU A 303 11.74 29.35 -15.84
N LYS A 304 12.08 29.51 -14.55
CA LYS A 304 13.38 30.06 -14.11
C LYS A 304 14.48 29.00 -14.02
N TYR A 305 14.13 27.78 -13.63
CA TYR A 305 15.08 26.68 -13.37
C TYR A 305 14.67 25.39 -14.10
N PRO A 306 14.54 25.44 -15.44
CA PRO A 306 13.98 24.34 -16.22
C PRO A 306 14.79 23.05 -16.07
N ARG A 307 16.12 23.11 -15.98
CA ARG A 307 16.96 21.90 -15.94
C ARG A 307 16.91 21.23 -14.57
N LEU A 308 16.91 22.02 -13.49
CA LEU A 308 16.67 21.49 -12.14
C LEU A 308 15.28 20.86 -12.04
N TRP A 309 14.26 21.54 -12.56
CA TRP A 309 12.89 21.02 -12.60
C TRP A 309 12.79 19.69 -13.35
N GLU A 310 13.42 19.58 -14.52
CA GLU A 310 13.44 18.34 -15.33
C GLU A 310 13.93 17.11 -14.57
N ILE A 311 14.83 17.30 -13.60
CA ILE A 311 15.33 16.23 -12.73
C ILE A 311 14.39 16.04 -11.55
N ALA A 312 14.05 17.12 -10.84
CA ALA A 312 13.20 17.06 -9.65
C ALA A 312 11.84 16.42 -9.93
N ARG A 313 11.20 16.76 -11.05
CA ARG A 313 9.87 16.27 -11.43
C ARG A 313 9.79 14.74 -11.53
N LYS A 314 10.88 14.07 -11.89
CA LYS A 314 10.95 12.60 -11.99
C LYS A 314 10.75 11.92 -10.65
N PHE A 315 11.19 12.55 -9.56
CA PHE A 315 11.06 12.02 -8.20
C PHE A 315 9.76 12.46 -7.52
N LEU A 316 9.25 13.63 -7.88
CA LEU A 316 8.09 14.26 -7.25
C LEU A 316 6.74 13.82 -7.84
N ILE A 317 6.67 13.68 -9.17
CA ILE A 317 5.42 13.41 -9.90
C ILE A 317 5.21 11.91 -10.16
N ALA A 318 6.25 11.10 -10.02
CA ALA A 318 6.11 9.65 -10.17
C ALA A 318 5.09 9.09 -9.19
N PHE A 319 4.20 8.23 -9.69
CA PHE A 319 3.23 7.47 -8.89
C PHE A 319 3.85 6.11 -8.55
N PRO A 320 4.39 5.90 -7.33
CA PRO A 320 5.02 4.64 -6.98
C PRO A 320 3.99 3.55 -6.61
N SER A 321 2.72 3.93 -6.39
CA SER A 321 1.66 3.02 -5.98
C SER A 321 0.49 3.00 -6.97
N SER A 322 -0.27 1.90 -6.97
CA SER A 322 -1.54 1.73 -7.70
C SER A 322 -2.75 2.08 -6.82
N TYR A 323 -2.55 2.91 -5.81
CA TYR A 323 -3.56 3.14 -4.76
C TYR A 323 -4.90 3.62 -5.31
N LEU A 324 -4.90 4.61 -6.23
CA LEU A 324 -6.13 5.07 -6.88
C LEU A 324 -6.86 3.94 -7.63
N VAL A 325 -6.11 3.05 -8.28
CA VAL A 325 -6.67 1.89 -8.98
C VAL A 325 -7.29 0.92 -7.98
N GLU A 326 -6.64 0.67 -6.85
CA GLU A 326 -7.19 -0.19 -5.78
C GLU A 326 -8.42 0.42 -5.09
N ARG A 327 -8.42 1.74 -4.87
CA ARG A 327 -9.61 2.49 -4.44
C ARG A 327 -10.73 2.34 -5.45
N SER A 328 -10.41 2.35 -6.74
CA SER A 328 -11.40 2.17 -7.79
C SER A 328 -12.05 0.78 -7.73
N PHE A 329 -11.29 -0.29 -7.48
CA PHE A 329 -11.87 -1.62 -7.27
C PHE A 329 -12.78 -1.67 -6.03
N SER A 330 -12.38 -1.00 -4.94
CA SER A 330 -13.23 -0.91 -3.74
C SER A 330 -14.53 -0.14 -4.01
N ALA A 331 -14.44 0.97 -4.73
CA ALA A 331 -15.58 1.75 -5.20
C ALA A 331 -16.52 0.91 -6.06
N VAL A 332 -15.99 0.14 -7.01
CA VAL A 332 -16.74 -0.81 -7.84
C VAL A 332 -17.49 -1.82 -6.97
N THR A 333 -16.84 -2.43 -5.99
CA THR A 333 -17.54 -3.38 -5.10
C THR A 333 -18.68 -2.72 -4.32
N ASN A 334 -18.54 -1.45 -3.90
CA ASN A 334 -19.63 -0.73 -3.23
C ASN A 334 -20.78 -0.40 -4.20
N LEU A 335 -20.45 0.01 -5.45
CA LEU A 335 -21.44 0.28 -6.49
C LEU A 335 -22.23 -0.98 -6.86
N LEU A 336 -21.56 -2.14 -6.89
CA LEU A 336 -22.17 -3.43 -7.23
C LEU A 336 -23.04 -4.02 -6.10
N THR A 337 -22.84 -3.65 -4.83
CA THR A 337 -23.40 -4.41 -3.69
C THR A 337 -24.72 -3.93 -3.10
N LYS A 338 -25.48 -3.00 -3.70
CA LYS A 338 -26.85 -2.72 -3.18
C LYS A 338 -27.79 -1.91 -4.08
N LYS A 339 -27.35 -1.32 -5.20
CA LYS A 339 -28.14 -0.29 -5.87
C LYS A 339 -28.49 -0.49 -7.34
N ARG A 340 -27.81 -1.32 -8.15
CA ARG A 340 -28.09 -1.37 -9.61
C ARG A 340 -27.77 -2.72 -10.24
N SER A 341 -28.70 -3.26 -11.03
CA SER A 341 -28.59 -4.53 -11.76
C SER A 341 -27.93 -4.42 -13.15
N LYS A 342 -27.45 -3.23 -13.57
CA LYS A 342 -26.77 -3.05 -14.87
C LYS A 342 -25.31 -2.62 -14.70
N LEU A 343 -24.44 -3.42 -15.30
CA LEU A 343 -22.98 -3.46 -15.25
C LEU A 343 -22.26 -2.32 -16.00
N ASN A 344 -22.88 -1.14 -16.14
CA ASN A 344 -22.34 -0.08 -16.99
C ASN A 344 -21.53 0.96 -16.19
N ILE A 345 -20.51 0.49 -15.48
CA ILE A 345 -19.70 1.29 -14.54
C ILE A 345 -18.70 2.19 -15.28
N THR A 346 -18.22 1.75 -16.44
CA THR A 346 -17.21 2.44 -17.25
C THR A 346 -17.78 3.62 -18.05
N GLU A 347 -19.02 3.54 -18.52
CA GLU A 347 -19.60 4.57 -19.40
C GLU A 347 -20.26 5.73 -18.65
N ARG A 348 -20.69 5.53 -17.41
CA ARG A 348 -21.51 6.52 -16.66
C ARG A 348 -20.71 7.58 -15.93
N GLY A 349 -19.40 7.42 -15.80
CA GLY A 349 -18.55 8.31 -15.00
C GLY A 349 -18.73 8.19 -13.48
N ASP A 350 -19.66 7.34 -12.99
CA ASP A 350 -19.93 7.09 -11.56
C ASP A 350 -18.64 6.82 -10.77
N LEU A 351 -17.74 6.02 -11.33
CA LEU A 351 -16.46 5.66 -10.71
C LEU A 351 -15.53 6.87 -10.58
N ARG A 352 -15.47 7.73 -11.59
CA ARG A 352 -14.66 8.95 -11.57
C ARG A 352 -15.20 9.96 -10.57
N LEU A 353 -16.53 10.15 -10.52
CA LEU A 353 -17.19 11.03 -9.55
C LEU A 353 -16.98 10.59 -8.10
N LEU A 354 -16.87 9.28 -7.84
CA LEU A 354 -16.66 8.77 -6.48
C LEU A 354 -15.20 8.86 -6.01
N LEU A 355 -14.25 8.94 -6.94
CA LEU A 355 -12.82 8.95 -6.64
C LEU A 355 -12.19 10.33 -6.73
N THR A 356 -12.75 11.22 -7.56
CA THR A 356 -12.24 12.57 -7.76
C THR A 356 -12.29 13.37 -6.47
N LYS A 357 -11.24 14.18 -6.25
CA LYS A 357 -11.21 15.18 -5.19
C LYS A 357 -11.69 16.53 -5.66
N ILE A 358 -11.84 16.71 -6.98
CA ILE A 358 -12.31 17.93 -7.59
C ILE A 358 -13.77 18.12 -7.19
N LYS A 359 -14.05 19.23 -6.49
CA LYS A 359 -15.42 19.62 -6.18
C LYS A 359 -16.07 20.14 -7.46
N PRO A 360 -17.10 19.48 -8.00
CA PRO A 360 -17.81 20.02 -9.15
C PRO A 360 -18.46 21.35 -8.76
N ASN A 361 -18.33 22.36 -9.63
CA ASN A 361 -19.02 23.63 -9.44
C ASN A 361 -20.51 23.42 -9.79
N ILE A 362 -21.27 22.95 -8.79
CA ILE A 362 -22.69 22.61 -8.94
C ILE A 362 -23.50 23.82 -9.40
N ASP A 363 -23.24 25.01 -8.86
CA ASP A 363 -23.95 26.23 -9.23
C ASP A 363 -23.79 26.52 -10.72
N ARG A 364 -22.56 26.44 -11.24
CA ARG A 364 -22.31 26.56 -12.68
C ARG A 364 -23.01 25.47 -13.49
N LEU A 365 -23.00 24.22 -13.02
CA LEU A 365 -23.69 23.12 -13.72
C LEU A 365 -25.21 23.31 -13.76
N LEU A 366 -25.80 23.84 -12.68
CA LEU A 366 -27.21 24.18 -12.59
C LEU A 366 -27.58 25.31 -13.55
N THR A 367 -26.73 26.33 -13.72
CA THR A 367 -26.98 27.39 -14.71
C THR A 367 -26.98 26.90 -16.17
N LEU A 368 -26.35 25.76 -16.44
CA LEU A 368 -26.27 25.16 -17.77
C LEU A 368 -27.43 24.20 -18.08
N HIS A 369 -28.28 23.87 -17.11
CA HIS A 369 -29.41 22.97 -17.28
C HIS A 369 -30.73 23.72 -17.09
N GLN A 370 -31.64 23.64 -18.07
CA GLN A 370 -33.00 24.10 -17.88
C GLN A 370 -33.69 23.21 -16.84
N ILE A 371 -34.21 23.84 -15.79
CA ILE A 371 -35.07 23.17 -14.82
C ILE A 371 -36.32 22.76 -15.58
N HIS A 372 -36.57 21.46 -15.74
CA HIS A 372 -37.88 20.99 -16.14
C HIS A 372 -38.79 21.04 -14.91
N PRO A 373 -39.73 21.99 -14.81
CA PRO A 373 -40.73 21.95 -13.76
C PRO A 373 -41.53 20.65 -13.94
N SER A 374 -41.67 19.88 -12.87
CA SER A 374 -42.64 18.79 -12.85
C SER A 374 -44.03 19.40 -12.96
N HIS A 375 -44.84 18.86 -13.88
CA HIS A 375 -46.24 19.24 -14.09
C HIS A 375 -47.14 18.76 -12.97
#